data_AF-A0A1Y2F453-F1
#
_entry.id   AF-A0A1Y2F453-F1
#
_cell.length_a   1.000
_cell.length_b   1.000
_cell.length_c   1.000
_cell.angle_alpha   90.00
_cell.angle_beta   90.00
_cell.angle_gamma   90.00
#
_symmetry.space_group_name_H-M   'P 1'
#
loop_
_entity.id
_entity.type
_entity.pdbx_description
1 polymer ?
#
loop_
_entity_poly.entity_id
_entity_poly.type
_entity_poly.pdbx_seq_one_letter_code
_entity_poly.pdbx_strand_id
1 'polypeptide(L)'
;MTEPDAASLARLSMTGQAKRRKVDLYGGAMSAELPAELIDASDLRQVPDYQECFVHPVHKDQSLIIELLDINDDEEGVIPTKDAGVEEILKASIRRHFAALDDAQGPEDTVSVETASNQTFSLETPFTVPNGGEAIRQAAILQGTHRLQKFNEGTRKRVRVAMALVRLEAVGTELLITLFDADETAGEGGLTDDEADQQPTKKPTSPVREAEKAQAISRWDSVLAIMQSVRILEWTLFPEYAPDGYSKWA
;
A
#
# COMPACT_ATOMS: atom_id res chain seq x y z
N MET A 1 -27.91 30.98 -6.37
CA MET A 1 -27.15 30.30 -5.30
C MET A 1 -27.67 28.89 -5.22
N THR A 2 -27.03 27.98 -5.95
CA THR A 2 -27.25 26.54 -5.87
C THR A 2 -26.21 26.00 -4.91
N GLU A 3 -26.67 25.39 -3.82
CA GLU A 3 -25.82 24.67 -2.87
C GLU A 3 -25.02 23.59 -3.63
N PRO A 4 -23.75 23.34 -3.27
CA PRO A 4 -23.06 22.17 -3.77
C PRO A 4 -23.67 20.93 -3.10
N ASP A 5 -24.05 19.99 -3.95
CA ASP A 5 -24.64 18.67 -3.66
C ASP A 5 -23.78 17.88 -2.64
N ALA A 6 -24.47 17.25 -1.69
CA ALA A 6 -23.90 16.47 -0.60
C ALA A 6 -23.17 15.18 -1.05
N ALA A 7 -23.11 14.90 -2.36
CA ALA A 7 -22.41 13.77 -2.95
C ALA A 7 -20.87 13.92 -3.04
N SER A 8 -20.31 15.09 -2.73
CA SER A 8 -18.89 15.39 -3.01
C SER A 8 -17.93 15.38 -1.79
N LEU A 9 -18.38 14.93 -0.60
CA LEU A 9 -17.61 15.07 0.65
C LEU A 9 -17.27 13.77 1.40
N ALA A 10 -17.25 12.62 0.71
CA ALA A 10 -16.73 11.37 1.25
C ALA A 10 -15.41 11.02 0.56
N ARG A 11 -14.37 11.83 0.76
CA ARG A 11 -12.99 11.41 0.46
C ARG A 11 -12.46 10.82 1.76
N LEU A 12 -11.84 9.64 1.68
CA LEU A 12 -11.15 9.01 2.78
C LEU A 12 -10.37 10.04 3.60
N SER A 13 -10.95 10.51 4.71
CA SER A 13 -10.21 11.19 5.75
C SER A 13 -9.46 10.13 6.52
N MET A 14 -8.49 9.44 5.90
CA MET A 14 -7.53 8.60 6.64
C MET A 14 -6.61 9.42 7.56
N THR A 15 -6.99 10.69 7.73
CA THR A 15 -6.20 11.85 8.06
C THR A 15 -6.84 12.68 9.19
N GLY A 16 -8.01 12.29 9.71
CA GLY A 16 -8.64 12.97 10.83
C GLY A 16 -10.09 12.56 10.97
N GLN A 17 -10.38 11.76 11.99
CA GLN A 17 -11.73 11.26 12.33
C GLN A 17 -12.45 10.38 11.28
N ALA A 18 -11.82 9.82 10.24
CA ALA A 18 -12.46 8.66 9.62
C ALA A 18 -12.55 7.54 10.65
N LYS A 19 -13.78 7.07 10.87
CA LYS A 19 -14.04 5.94 11.75
C LYS A 19 -13.22 4.76 11.26
N ARG A 20 -12.36 4.23 12.12
CA ARG A 20 -11.66 2.97 11.86
C ARG A 20 -12.44 1.83 12.49
N ARG A 21 -12.31 0.64 11.90
CA ARG A 21 -12.80 -0.60 12.46
C ARG A 21 -11.66 -1.59 12.57
N LYS A 22 -11.64 -2.37 13.64
CA LYS A 22 -10.80 -3.56 13.69
C LYS A 22 -11.31 -4.56 12.66
N VAL A 23 -10.40 -5.13 11.91
CA VAL A 23 -10.64 -6.16 10.89
C VAL A 23 -9.77 -7.35 11.24
N ASP A 24 -10.38 -8.52 11.21
CA ASP A 24 -9.68 -9.80 11.32
C ASP A 24 -9.15 -10.16 9.93
N LEU A 25 -7.90 -10.59 9.87
CA LEU A 25 -7.18 -10.94 8.64
C LEU A 25 -6.72 -12.40 8.75
N TYR A 26 -6.67 -13.11 7.62
CA TYR A 26 -6.21 -14.49 7.51
C TYR A 26 -6.91 -15.41 8.51
N GLY A 27 -8.25 -15.47 8.41
CA GLY A 27 -9.08 -16.27 9.31
C GLY A 27 -9.06 -15.82 10.78
N GLY A 28 -8.56 -14.62 11.07
CA GLY A 28 -8.42 -14.09 12.43
C GLY A 28 -7.05 -14.34 13.08
N ALA A 29 -6.11 -14.95 12.36
CA ALA A 29 -4.74 -15.11 12.83
C ALA A 29 -4.01 -13.75 12.96
N MET A 30 -4.46 -12.73 12.24
CA MET A 30 -3.99 -11.36 12.35
C MET A 30 -5.17 -10.39 12.50
N SER A 31 -4.88 -9.16 12.92
CA SER A 31 -5.86 -8.07 12.89
C SER A 31 -5.22 -6.74 12.56
N ALA A 32 -6.00 -5.81 12.01
CA ALA A 32 -5.59 -4.43 11.72
C ALA A 32 -6.75 -3.45 11.92
N GLU A 33 -6.45 -2.16 12.07
CA GLU A 33 -7.45 -1.10 12.04
C GLU A 33 -7.51 -0.44 10.67
N LEU A 34 -8.61 -0.69 9.94
CA LEU A 34 -8.82 -0.17 8.59
C LEU A 34 -9.91 0.91 8.60
N PRO A 35 -9.95 1.82 7.61
CA PRO A 35 -11.09 2.71 7.43
C PRO A 35 -12.40 1.91 7.34
N ALA A 36 -13.43 2.36 8.07
CA ALA A 36 -14.69 1.62 8.18
C ALA A 36 -15.45 1.53 6.85
N GLU A 37 -15.14 2.40 5.89
CA GLU A 37 -15.78 2.47 4.57
C GLU A 37 -15.26 1.41 3.59
N LEU A 38 -14.09 0.84 3.87
CA LEU A 38 -13.50 -0.20 3.03
C LEU A 38 -14.30 -1.51 3.14
N ILE A 39 -14.66 -2.04 1.98
CA ILE A 39 -15.39 -3.30 1.82
C ILE A 39 -14.38 -4.38 1.45
N ASP A 40 -14.54 -5.56 2.03
CA ASP A 40 -13.75 -6.72 1.68
C ASP A 40 -14.15 -7.23 0.28
N ALA A 41 -13.16 -7.38 -0.59
CA ALA A 41 -13.38 -7.87 -1.94
C ALA A 41 -13.68 -9.38 -1.97
N SER A 42 -13.36 -10.13 -0.90
CA SER A 42 -13.64 -11.56 -0.75
C SER A 42 -15.14 -11.88 -0.81
N ASP A 43 -15.98 -10.94 -0.36
CA ASP A 43 -17.45 -11.00 -0.46
C ASP A 43 -17.95 -11.02 -1.92
N LEU A 44 -17.13 -10.54 -2.86
CA LEU A 44 -17.48 -10.38 -4.27
C LEU A 44 -16.77 -11.38 -5.18
N ARG A 45 -15.54 -11.75 -4.85
CA ARG A 45 -14.69 -12.63 -5.64
C ARG A 45 -13.72 -13.40 -4.76
N GLN A 46 -13.24 -14.53 -5.24
CA GLN A 46 -12.12 -15.21 -4.59
C GLN A 46 -10.87 -14.32 -4.64
N VAL A 47 -10.17 -14.26 -3.51
CA VAL A 47 -8.88 -13.59 -3.31
C VAL A 47 -7.89 -14.69 -2.89
N PRO A 48 -6.63 -14.67 -3.37
CA PRO A 48 -5.64 -15.66 -2.95
C PRO A 48 -5.45 -15.65 -1.43
N ASP A 49 -5.20 -16.81 -0.82
CA ASP A 49 -5.17 -16.96 0.65
C ASP A 49 -4.09 -16.09 1.33
N TYR A 50 -3.03 -15.75 0.60
CA TYR A 50 -1.95 -14.87 1.08
C TYR A 50 -2.26 -13.36 0.92
N GLN A 51 -3.46 -13.01 0.44
CA GLN A 51 -3.88 -11.63 0.20
C GLN A 51 -5.21 -11.32 0.88
N GLU A 52 -5.30 -10.11 1.43
CA GLU A 52 -6.54 -9.50 1.91
C GLU A 52 -6.78 -8.23 1.09
N CYS A 53 -7.87 -8.20 0.32
CA CYS A 53 -8.15 -7.13 -0.64
C CYS A 53 -9.36 -6.32 -0.19
N PHE A 54 -9.19 -5.02 -0.01
CA PHE A 54 -10.26 -4.10 0.33
C PHE A 54 -10.44 -3.02 -0.75
N VAL A 55 -11.68 -2.66 -1.04
CA VAL A 55 -12.03 -1.67 -2.05
C VAL A 55 -12.92 -0.57 -1.49
N HIS A 56 -12.79 0.63 -2.04
CA HIS A 56 -13.69 1.72 -1.69
C HIS A 56 -15.01 1.62 -2.51
N PRO A 57 -16.20 1.67 -1.89
CA PRO A 57 -17.48 1.51 -2.59
C PRO A 57 -17.77 2.60 -3.62
N VAL A 58 -17.40 3.85 -3.31
CA VAL A 58 -17.61 5.03 -4.18
C VAL A 58 -16.44 5.27 -5.12
N HIS A 59 -15.21 5.38 -4.60
CA HIS A 59 -13.99 5.63 -5.37
C HIS A 59 -13.38 4.33 -5.91
N LYS A 60 -13.82 3.91 -7.10
CA LYS A 60 -13.43 2.62 -7.71
C LYS A 60 -11.93 2.41 -7.95
N ASP A 61 -11.17 3.50 -7.91
CA ASP A 61 -9.72 3.50 -8.11
C ASP A 61 -8.92 3.46 -6.80
N GLN A 62 -9.62 3.36 -5.67
CA GLN A 62 -9.02 3.22 -4.34
C GLN A 62 -9.16 1.78 -3.85
N SER A 63 -8.02 1.18 -3.53
CA SER A 63 -7.97 -0.16 -2.96
C SER A 63 -6.80 -0.29 -2.00
N LEU A 64 -6.96 -1.18 -1.03
CA LEU A 64 -5.95 -1.54 -0.05
C LEU A 64 -5.74 -3.05 -0.16
N ILE A 65 -4.49 -3.47 -0.37
CA ILE A 65 -4.12 -4.88 -0.38
C ILE A 65 -3.14 -5.10 0.77
N ILE A 66 -3.38 -6.13 1.56
CA ILE A 66 -2.45 -6.62 2.58
C ILE A 66 -2.00 -7.99 2.12
N GLU A 67 -0.70 -8.22 2.00
CA GLU A 67 -0.14 -9.44 1.44
C GLU A 67 0.93 -10.01 2.36
N LEU A 68 1.01 -11.33 2.39
CA LEU A 68 2.08 -12.06 3.02
C LEU A 68 2.92 -12.75 1.94
N LEU A 69 4.17 -12.33 1.83
CA LEU A 69 5.06 -12.70 0.74
C LEU A 69 6.30 -13.40 1.28
N ASP A 70 6.89 -14.29 0.49
CA ASP A 70 8.18 -14.86 0.86
C ASP A 70 9.30 -13.83 0.78
N ILE A 71 10.20 -13.89 1.75
CA ILE A 71 11.52 -13.27 1.64
C ILE A 71 12.27 -13.99 0.51
N ASN A 72 12.49 -13.26 -0.59
CA ASN A 72 13.20 -13.75 -1.77
C ASN A 72 14.47 -12.90 -1.95
N ASP A 73 15.49 -13.19 -1.16
CA ASP A 73 16.79 -12.48 -1.19
C ASP A 73 17.81 -13.17 -2.13
N ASP A 74 17.38 -14.24 -2.77
CA ASP A 74 18.18 -15.18 -3.56
C ASP A 74 18.68 -14.56 -4.87
N GLU A 75 18.07 -13.46 -5.30
CA GLU A 75 18.48 -12.72 -6.50
C GLU A 75 19.73 -11.88 -6.19
N GLU A 76 20.88 -12.43 -6.57
CA GLU A 76 22.20 -11.84 -6.31
C GLU A 76 22.27 -10.40 -6.83
N GLY A 77 22.53 -9.46 -5.91
CA GLY A 77 22.67 -8.03 -6.21
C GLY A 77 21.40 -7.19 -6.14
N VAL A 78 20.22 -7.80 -5.90
CA VAL A 78 18.95 -7.06 -5.76
C VAL A 78 18.74 -6.60 -4.32
N ILE A 79 18.88 -7.52 -3.36
CA ILE A 79 18.82 -7.21 -1.93
C ILE A 79 20.23 -7.30 -1.35
N PRO A 80 20.78 -6.23 -0.75
CA PRO A 80 22.08 -6.31 -0.12
C PRO A 80 21.93 -7.12 1.17
N THR A 81 22.50 -8.33 1.21
CA THR A 81 22.39 -9.24 2.36
C THR A 81 23.68 -9.37 3.17
N LYS A 82 24.84 -9.20 2.52
CA LYS A 82 26.14 -9.28 3.20
C LYS A 82 26.49 -7.93 3.82
N ASP A 83 26.61 -7.91 5.16
CA ASP A 83 26.98 -6.75 5.98
C ASP A 83 26.02 -5.55 5.95
N ALA A 84 24.86 -5.67 5.28
CA ALA A 84 23.87 -4.61 5.17
C ALA A 84 23.10 -4.41 6.49
N GLY A 85 22.81 -3.16 6.80
CA GLY A 85 21.93 -2.83 7.93
C GLY A 85 20.46 -3.12 7.61
N VAL A 86 19.64 -3.33 8.65
CA VAL A 86 18.19 -3.56 8.53
C VAL A 86 17.50 -2.49 7.68
N GLU A 87 17.90 -1.22 7.83
CA GLU A 87 17.35 -0.11 7.05
C GLU A 87 17.60 -0.26 5.54
N GLU A 88 18.79 -0.71 5.14
CA GLU A 88 19.16 -0.87 3.73
C GLU A 88 18.40 -2.03 3.10
N ILE A 89 18.28 -3.15 3.83
CA ILE A 89 17.50 -4.32 3.44
C ILE A 89 16.02 -3.94 3.23
N LEU A 90 15.39 -3.29 4.22
CA LEU A 90 13.99 -2.87 4.13
C LEU A 90 13.75 -1.93 2.94
N LYS A 91 14.66 -0.96 2.74
CA LYS A 91 14.59 -0.02 1.62
C LYS A 91 14.76 -0.70 0.26
N ALA A 92 15.63 -1.71 0.16
CA ALA A 92 15.82 -2.47 -1.06
C ALA A 92 14.58 -3.33 -1.36
N SER A 93 14.06 -4.03 -0.36
CA SER A 93 12.91 -4.92 -0.52
C SER A 93 11.64 -4.16 -0.93
N ILE A 94 11.31 -3.05 -0.26
CA ILE A 94 10.11 -2.27 -0.65
C ILE A 94 10.23 -1.67 -2.05
N ARG A 95 11.45 -1.30 -2.50
CA ARG A 95 11.67 -0.84 -3.87
C ARG A 95 11.47 -1.95 -4.89
N ARG A 96 11.93 -3.17 -4.59
CA ARG A 96 11.71 -4.35 -5.43
C ARG A 96 10.22 -4.62 -5.61
N HIS A 97 9.46 -4.64 -4.52
CA HIS A 97 8.00 -4.82 -4.58
C HIS A 97 7.29 -3.70 -5.34
N PHE A 98 7.71 -2.46 -5.13
CA PHE A 98 7.15 -1.32 -5.88
C PHE A 98 7.42 -1.44 -7.38
N ALA A 99 8.63 -1.84 -7.78
CA ALA A 99 8.97 -2.06 -9.18
C ALA A 99 8.21 -3.25 -9.80
N ALA A 100 7.98 -4.33 -9.02
CA ALA A 100 7.25 -5.51 -9.49
C ALA A 100 5.78 -5.24 -9.84
N LEU A 101 5.19 -4.12 -9.40
CA LEU A 101 3.86 -3.69 -9.83
C LEU A 101 3.80 -3.40 -11.34
N ASP A 102 4.93 -3.05 -11.95
CA ASP A 102 5.05 -2.80 -13.39
C ASP A 102 5.00 -4.12 -14.17
N ASP A 103 5.69 -5.15 -13.68
CA ASP A 103 5.73 -6.49 -14.29
C ASP A 103 4.41 -7.27 -14.13
N ALA A 104 3.61 -6.92 -13.12
CA ALA A 104 2.33 -7.55 -12.85
C ALA A 104 1.23 -7.16 -13.86
N GLN A 105 1.44 -6.15 -14.70
CA GLN A 105 0.49 -5.77 -15.73
C GLN A 105 0.63 -6.62 -16.99
N GLY A 106 -0.45 -6.70 -17.78
CA GLY A 106 -0.42 -7.44 -19.04
C GLY A 106 0.64 -6.87 -20.01
N PRO A 107 1.18 -7.67 -20.93
CA PRO A 107 2.24 -7.25 -21.85
C PRO A 107 1.85 -6.09 -22.78
N GLU A 108 0.56 -5.76 -22.86
CA GLU A 108 0.01 -4.68 -23.67
C GLU A 108 -0.20 -3.38 -22.86
N ASP A 109 -0.03 -3.43 -21.54
CA ASP A 109 -0.12 -2.28 -20.65
C ASP A 109 1.28 -1.71 -20.39
N THR A 110 1.43 -0.39 -20.46
CA THR A 110 2.69 0.26 -20.08
C THR A 110 2.58 0.83 -18.69
N VAL A 111 3.48 0.41 -17.80
CA VAL A 111 3.68 1.05 -16.49
C VAL A 111 5.04 1.71 -16.41
N SER A 112 5.07 2.91 -15.83
CA SER A 112 6.34 3.56 -15.49
C SER A 112 6.25 4.30 -14.17
N VAL A 113 7.29 4.15 -13.35
CA VAL A 113 7.49 4.91 -12.13
C VAL A 113 7.89 6.35 -12.46
N GLU A 114 7.08 7.33 -12.06
CA GLU A 114 7.42 8.75 -12.24
C GLU A 114 8.26 9.30 -11.10
N THR A 115 7.88 8.96 -9.88
CA THR A 115 8.51 9.42 -8.65
C THR A 115 8.33 8.36 -7.60
N ALA A 116 9.36 8.13 -6.79
CA ALA A 116 9.28 7.28 -5.62
C ALA A 116 10.18 7.85 -4.52
N SER A 117 9.69 7.85 -3.28
CA SER A 117 10.49 8.14 -2.10
C SER A 117 10.26 7.03 -1.08
N ASN A 118 11.32 6.54 -0.43
CA ASN A 118 11.23 5.55 0.64
C ASN A 118 11.87 6.08 1.92
N GLN A 119 11.35 5.67 3.06
CA GLN A 119 11.89 5.97 4.38
C GLN A 119 11.57 4.82 5.34
N THR A 120 12.42 4.61 6.34
CA THR A 120 12.18 3.66 7.43
C THR A 120 11.64 4.36 8.68
N PHE A 121 10.83 3.64 9.44
CA PHE A 121 10.20 4.12 10.66
C PHE A 121 10.31 3.07 11.77
N SER A 122 10.34 3.54 13.01
CA SER A 122 10.20 2.67 14.17
C SER A 122 8.72 2.39 14.44
N LEU A 123 8.39 1.13 14.68
CA LEU A 123 7.06 0.70 15.10
C LEU A 123 6.86 1.05 16.57
N GLU A 124 5.77 1.76 16.85
CA GLU A 124 5.38 2.11 18.23
C GLU A 124 5.09 0.86 19.07
N THR A 125 4.50 -0.16 18.42
CA THR A 125 4.28 -1.49 19.00
C THR A 125 5.02 -2.52 18.14
N PRO A 126 6.22 -2.97 18.55
CA PRO A 126 6.97 -4.00 17.84
C PRO A 126 6.22 -5.33 17.74
N PHE A 127 6.44 -6.08 16.66
CA PHE A 127 5.97 -7.46 16.60
C PHE A 127 6.83 -8.31 17.54
N THR A 128 6.18 -8.94 18.51
CA THR A 128 6.86 -9.83 19.46
C THR A 128 6.87 -11.24 18.89
N VAL A 129 8.06 -11.73 18.54
CA VAL A 129 8.25 -13.07 18.00
C VAL A 129 8.20 -14.09 19.15
N PRO A 130 7.46 -15.21 19.03
CA PRO A 130 7.38 -16.24 20.06
C PRO A 130 8.74 -16.87 20.37
N ASN A 131 8.81 -17.59 21.49
CA ASN A 131 9.99 -18.36 21.92
C ASN A 131 11.28 -17.52 22.09
N GLY A 132 11.14 -16.23 22.39
CA GLY A 132 12.27 -15.34 22.64
C GLY A 132 12.96 -14.81 21.37
N GLY A 133 12.29 -14.90 20.21
CA GLY A 133 12.78 -14.29 18.98
C GLY A 133 12.91 -12.76 19.10
N GLU A 134 13.78 -12.18 18.28
CA GLU A 134 14.01 -10.74 18.29
C GLU A 134 12.75 -9.99 17.86
N ALA A 135 12.38 -8.96 18.62
CA ALA A 135 11.22 -8.15 18.31
C ALA A 135 11.48 -7.32 17.05
N ILE A 136 10.50 -7.31 16.14
CA ILE A 136 10.61 -6.58 14.88
C ILE A 136 10.12 -5.15 15.10
N ARG A 137 11.01 -4.19 14.90
CA ARG A 137 10.83 -2.79 15.34
C ARG A 137 10.83 -1.79 14.20
N GLN A 138 11.17 -2.19 12.99
CA GLN A 138 11.32 -1.28 11.87
C GLN A 138 10.44 -1.71 10.70
N ALA A 139 9.88 -0.72 10.02
CA ALA A 139 9.17 -0.89 8.76
C ALA A 139 9.74 0.10 7.74
N ALA A 140 9.67 -0.25 6.46
CA ALA A 140 9.86 0.70 5.38
C ALA A 140 8.51 1.15 4.85
N ILE A 141 8.41 2.43 4.49
CA ILE A 141 7.28 2.98 3.75
C ILE A 141 7.85 3.56 2.45
N LEU A 142 7.10 3.42 1.36
CA LEU A 142 7.43 3.99 0.07
C LEU A 142 6.16 4.60 -0.52
N GLN A 143 6.24 5.81 -1.05
CA GLN A 143 5.18 6.34 -1.92
C GLN A 143 5.74 6.61 -3.30
N GLY A 144 4.88 6.50 -4.30
CA GLY A 144 5.19 6.95 -5.64
C GLY A 144 3.96 7.01 -6.54
N THR A 145 4.21 7.27 -7.81
CA THR A 145 3.18 7.32 -8.84
C THR A 145 3.56 6.41 -9.99
N HIS A 146 2.62 5.56 -10.39
CA HIS A 146 2.69 4.73 -11.59
C HIS A 146 1.82 5.36 -12.66
N ARG A 147 2.34 5.43 -13.90
CA ARG A 147 1.52 5.71 -15.09
C ARG A 147 0.96 4.39 -15.60
N LEU A 148 -0.34 4.28 -15.78
CA LEU A 148 -0.99 3.15 -16.45
C LEU A 148 -1.48 3.62 -17.82
N GLN A 149 -1.12 2.89 -18.86
CA GLN A 149 -1.71 3.02 -20.19
C GLN A 149 -2.27 1.67 -20.61
N LYS A 150 -3.59 1.57 -20.74
CA LYS A 150 -4.25 0.38 -21.27
C LYS A 150 -4.19 0.37 -22.79
N PHE A 151 -3.98 -0.80 -23.38
CA PHE A 151 -3.87 -0.97 -24.84
C PHE A 151 -5.03 -0.35 -25.66
N ASN A 152 -6.25 -0.35 -25.10
CA ASN A 152 -7.46 0.16 -25.77
C ASN A 152 -7.84 1.61 -25.41
N GLU A 153 -7.09 2.28 -24.52
CA GLU A 153 -7.38 3.63 -24.05
C GLU A 153 -6.26 4.58 -24.49
N GLY A 154 -6.59 5.57 -25.32
CA GLY A 154 -5.66 6.67 -25.67
C GLY A 154 -5.38 7.63 -24.52
N THR A 155 -5.78 7.27 -23.29
CA THR A 155 -5.76 8.10 -22.09
C THR A 155 -4.85 7.46 -21.06
N ARG A 156 -3.75 8.14 -20.74
CA ARG A 156 -2.84 7.73 -19.65
C ARG A 156 -3.48 8.05 -18.31
N LYS A 157 -3.61 7.04 -17.45
CA LYS A 157 -4.09 7.19 -16.08
C LYS A 157 -2.91 7.19 -15.12
N ARG A 158 -2.87 8.14 -14.18
CA ARG A 158 -1.89 8.10 -13.08
C ARG A 158 -2.53 7.50 -11.84
N VAL A 159 -1.81 6.58 -11.21
CA VAL A 159 -2.21 5.96 -9.94
C VAL A 159 -1.11 6.23 -8.93
N ARG A 160 -1.51 6.79 -7.79
CA ARG A 160 -0.65 6.95 -6.63
C ARG A 160 -0.63 5.64 -5.86
N VAL A 161 0.56 5.22 -5.47
CA VAL A 161 0.78 4.00 -4.73
C VAL A 161 1.56 4.34 -3.46
N ALA A 162 1.07 3.88 -2.31
CA ALA A 162 1.81 3.91 -1.05
C ALA A 162 1.94 2.49 -0.51
N MET A 163 3.14 2.10 -0.13
CA MET A 163 3.48 0.78 0.37
C MET A 163 4.04 0.87 1.78
N ALA A 164 3.70 -0.09 2.63
CA ALA A 164 4.35 -0.34 3.91
C ALA A 164 4.84 -1.78 3.96
N LEU A 165 6.08 -1.97 4.41
CA LEU A 165 6.72 -3.28 4.46
C LEU A 165 7.35 -3.51 5.83
N VAL A 166 7.11 -4.68 6.41
CA VAL A 166 7.88 -5.21 7.55
C VAL A 166 8.34 -6.64 7.21
N ARG A 167 9.56 -6.99 7.62
CA ARG A 167 10.11 -8.34 7.45
C ARG A 167 9.98 -9.12 8.75
N LEU A 168 9.31 -10.24 8.66
CA LEU A 168 9.20 -11.27 9.69
C LEU A 168 10.30 -12.32 9.46
N GLU A 169 11.56 -11.92 9.68
CA GLU A 169 12.75 -12.74 9.38
C GLU A 169 12.70 -14.14 10.01
N ALA A 170 12.12 -14.26 11.21
CA ALA A 170 11.99 -15.52 11.93
C ALA A 170 11.15 -16.58 11.19
N VAL A 171 10.32 -16.16 10.24
CA VAL A 171 9.39 -17.01 9.46
C VAL A 171 9.53 -16.78 7.95
N GLY A 172 10.65 -16.19 7.52
CA GLY A 172 10.93 -15.98 6.10
C GLY A 172 9.85 -15.17 5.34
N THR A 173 9.11 -14.30 6.02
CA THR A 173 7.93 -13.63 5.45
C THR A 173 8.10 -12.12 5.42
N GLU A 174 7.58 -11.46 4.39
CA GLU A 174 7.36 -10.02 4.33
C GLU A 174 5.86 -9.73 4.39
N LEU A 175 5.44 -8.90 5.34
CA LEU A 175 4.10 -8.33 5.37
C LEU A 175 4.13 -7.02 4.60
N LEU A 176 3.41 -6.99 3.48
CA LEU A 176 3.32 -5.85 2.58
C LEU A 176 1.90 -5.28 2.60
N ILE A 177 1.76 -3.97 2.74
CA ILE A 177 0.49 -3.25 2.60
C ILE A 177 0.64 -2.31 1.42
N THR A 178 -0.26 -2.39 0.44
CA THR A 178 -0.27 -1.55 -0.75
C THR A 178 -1.59 -0.78 -0.82
N LEU A 179 -1.52 0.54 -0.83
CA LEU A 179 -2.65 1.45 -1.02
C LEU A 179 -2.56 2.06 -2.41
N PHE A 180 -3.55 1.78 -3.25
CA PHE A 180 -3.77 2.43 -4.54
C PHE A 180 -4.77 3.58 -4.38
N ASP A 181 -4.51 4.68 -5.08
CA ASP A 181 -5.40 5.83 -5.12
C ASP A 181 -5.30 6.56 -6.46
N ALA A 182 -6.43 7.07 -6.97
CA ALA A 182 -6.46 7.85 -8.20
C ALA A 182 -5.64 9.13 -8.06
N ASP A 183 -4.88 9.51 -9.07
CA ASP A 183 -4.27 10.84 -9.15
C ASP A 183 -5.17 11.83 -9.91
N GLU A 184 -6.12 12.45 -9.19
CA GLU A 184 -7.04 13.47 -9.74
C GLU A 184 -6.36 14.75 -10.25
N THR A 185 -5.05 14.92 -10.06
CA THR A 185 -4.32 16.04 -10.68
C THR A 185 -4.03 15.82 -12.16
N ALA A 186 -4.18 14.58 -12.64
CA ALA A 186 -4.51 14.33 -14.03
C ALA A 186 -6.01 14.64 -14.17
N GLY A 187 -6.38 15.73 -14.84
CA GLY A 187 -7.78 16.06 -15.03
C GLY A 187 -8.56 14.92 -15.70
N GLU A 188 -9.90 15.01 -15.73
CA GLU A 188 -10.78 14.04 -16.41
C GLU A 188 -10.54 13.91 -17.94
N GLY A 189 -9.52 14.57 -18.49
CA GLY A 189 -8.99 14.33 -19.82
C GLY A 189 -7.66 13.59 -19.72
N GLY A 190 -7.58 12.41 -20.31
CA GLY A 190 -6.32 11.72 -20.51
C GLY A 190 -5.26 12.62 -21.13
N LEU A 191 -4.02 12.43 -20.70
CA LEU A 191 -2.88 13.12 -21.28
C LEU A 191 -2.65 12.54 -22.68
N THR A 192 -2.90 13.34 -23.71
CA THR A 192 -2.46 13.04 -25.08
C THR A 192 -0.95 13.24 -25.19
N ASP A 193 -0.29 12.51 -26.09
CA ASP A 193 1.18 12.52 -26.25
C ASP A 193 1.80 13.93 -26.42
N ASP A 194 1.04 14.90 -26.91
CA ASP A 194 1.49 16.28 -27.13
C ASP A 194 1.59 17.15 -25.86
N GLU A 195 1.00 16.74 -24.74
CA GLU A 195 0.98 17.55 -23.49
C GLU A 195 2.12 17.20 -22.51
N ALA A 196 2.91 16.16 -22.80
CA ALA A 196 3.92 15.63 -21.89
C ALA A 196 5.16 16.53 -21.70
N ASP A 197 5.38 17.52 -22.58
CA ASP A 197 6.62 18.31 -22.62
C ASP A 197 6.42 19.81 -22.29
N GLN A 198 5.23 20.21 -21.83
CA GLN A 198 4.96 21.58 -21.41
C GLN A 198 4.89 21.69 -19.88
N GLN A 199 5.89 22.37 -19.31
CA GLN A 199 5.92 22.73 -17.90
C GLN A 199 4.65 23.52 -17.53
N PRO A 200 3.85 23.09 -16.52
CA PRO A 200 2.55 23.71 -16.27
C PRO A 200 2.71 25.15 -15.77
N THR A 201 2.14 26.09 -16.51
CA THR A 201 2.03 27.50 -16.10
C THR A 201 1.12 27.60 -14.88
N LYS A 202 1.69 27.95 -13.72
CA LYS A 202 0.97 28.07 -12.44
C LYS A 202 -0.09 29.18 -12.52
N LYS A 203 -1.37 28.81 -12.62
CA LYS A 203 -2.47 29.70 -12.21
C LYS A 203 -2.63 29.65 -10.68
N PRO A 204 -2.87 30.79 -10.00
CA PRO A 204 -3.02 30.83 -8.55
C PRO A 204 -4.27 30.04 -8.12
N THR A 205 -4.09 29.06 -7.25
CA THR A 205 -5.15 28.21 -6.71
C THR A 205 -5.90 28.93 -5.57
N SER A 206 -7.22 28.74 -5.49
CA SER A 206 -8.07 29.36 -4.48
C SER A 206 -7.73 28.91 -3.05
N PRO A 207 -7.96 29.75 -2.03
CA PRO A 207 -7.64 29.44 -0.63
C PRO A 207 -8.40 28.22 -0.07
N VAL A 208 -9.54 27.86 -0.68
CA VAL A 208 -10.29 26.63 -0.35
C VAL A 208 -9.50 25.38 -0.74
N ARG A 209 -8.85 25.39 -1.91
CA ARG A 209 -7.99 24.28 -2.37
C ARG A 209 -6.68 24.18 -1.60
N GLU A 210 -6.18 25.28 -1.03
CA GLU A 210 -5.02 25.25 -0.13
C GLU A 210 -5.38 24.69 1.26
N ALA A 211 -6.58 24.98 1.77
CA ALA A 211 -7.09 24.40 3.01
C ALA A 211 -7.39 22.88 2.85
N GLU A 212 -7.95 22.46 1.71
CA GLU A 212 -8.15 21.03 1.38
C GLU A 212 -6.82 20.29 1.19
N LYS A 213 -5.78 20.96 0.67
CA LYS A 213 -4.40 20.42 0.62
C LYS A 213 -3.74 20.32 2.00
N ALA A 214 -4.07 21.22 2.93
CA ALA A 214 -3.48 21.28 4.27
C ALA A 214 -4.15 20.32 5.28
N GLN A 215 -5.32 19.77 4.95
CA GLN A 215 -6.04 18.77 5.77
C GLN A 215 -5.80 17.32 5.32
N ALA A 216 -4.97 17.11 4.30
CA ALA A 216 -4.46 15.82 3.87
C ALA A 216 -3.24 15.45 4.73
N ILE A 217 -3.44 14.70 5.81
CA ILE A 217 -2.38 13.85 6.34
C ILE A 217 -1.84 13.00 5.18
N SER A 218 -0.53 12.80 5.13
CA SER A 218 0.14 12.19 3.99
C SER A 218 -0.36 10.76 3.80
N ARG A 219 -0.43 10.26 2.55
CA ARG A 219 -0.72 8.83 2.29
C ARG A 219 0.24 7.92 3.05
N TRP A 220 1.47 8.39 3.27
CA TRP A 220 2.44 7.79 4.18
C TRP A 220 1.87 7.49 5.55
N ASP A 221 1.24 8.48 6.17
CA ASP A 221 0.72 8.35 7.52
C ASP A 221 -0.47 7.39 7.54
N SER A 222 -1.19 7.24 6.41
CA SER A 222 -2.28 6.27 6.29
C SER A 222 -1.75 4.83 6.30
N VAL A 223 -0.81 4.50 5.42
CA VAL A 223 -0.22 3.15 5.38
C VAL A 223 0.63 2.85 6.62
N LEU A 224 1.31 3.86 7.17
CA LEU A 224 2.04 3.74 8.43
C LEU A 224 1.08 3.48 9.58
N ALA A 225 -0.02 4.21 9.70
CA ALA A 225 -0.98 4.00 10.78
C ALA A 225 -1.68 2.64 10.67
N ILE A 226 -1.93 2.13 9.45
CA ILE A 226 -2.40 0.76 9.27
C ILE A 226 -1.31 -0.21 9.74
N MET A 227 -0.07 -0.09 9.27
CA MET A 227 1.05 -0.95 9.68
C MET A 227 1.24 -0.97 11.20
N GLN A 228 1.17 0.20 11.86
CA GLN A 228 1.25 0.32 13.32
C GLN A 228 0.10 -0.37 14.07
N SER A 229 -1.06 -0.54 13.41
CA SER A 229 -2.22 -1.21 13.99
C SER A 229 -2.19 -2.73 13.81
N VAL A 230 -1.36 -3.26 12.91
CA VAL A 230 -1.33 -4.70 12.64
C VAL A 230 -0.86 -5.47 13.87
N ARG A 231 -1.56 -6.55 14.19
CA ARG A 231 -1.20 -7.50 15.25
C ARG A 231 -1.23 -8.92 14.70
N ILE A 232 -0.18 -9.68 14.95
CA ILE A 232 -0.16 -11.13 14.78
C ILE A 232 -0.71 -11.72 16.08
N LEU A 233 -1.85 -12.40 15.99
CA LEU A 233 -2.55 -13.01 17.12
C LEU A 233 -2.20 -14.50 17.24
N GLU A 234 -2.09 -15.17 16.10
CA GLU A 234 -1.76 -16.60 16.01
C GLU A 234 -0.57 -16.81 15.08
N TRP A 235 0.60 -17.14 15.66
CA TRP A 235 1.80 -17.43 14.89
C TRP A 235 1.77 -18.76 14.17
N THR A 236 0.81 -19.64 14.48
CA THR A 236 0.55 -20.89 13.76
C THR A 236 0.16 -20.65 12.30
N LEU A 237 -0.13 -19.41 11.91
CA LEU A 237 -0.23 -19.00 10.50
C LEU A 237 1.05 -19.32 9.72
N PHE A 238 2.21 -19.30 10.37
CA PHE A 238 3.51 -19.56 9.76
C PHE A 238 4.00 -20.99 10.02
N PRO A 239 4.64 -21.65 9.04
CA PRO A 239 4.98 -23.07 9.14
C PRO A 239 5.91 -23.39 10.32
N GLU A 240 6.80 -22.45 10.65
CA GLU A 240 7.79 -22.57 11.73
C GLU A 240 7.15 -22.70 13.12
N TYR A 241 5.89 -22.28 13.25
CA TYR A 241 5.14 -22.31 14.50
C TYR A 241 3.89 -23.21 14.43
N ALA A 242 3.59 -23.80 13.28
CA ALA A 242 2.49 -24.75 13.11
C ALA A 242 2.82 -26.12 13.75
N PRO A 243 1.98 -26.69 14.63
CA PRO A 243 2.28 -27.94 15.36
C PRO A 243 2.51 -29.18 14.48
N ASP A 244 1.90 -29.21 13.30
CA ASP A 244 1.98 -30.27 12.30
C ASP A 244 2.83 -29.89 11.08
N GLY A 245 3.45 -28.70 11.11
CA GLY A 245 4.16 -28.11 9.97
C GLY A 245 3.24 -27.60 8.86
N TYR A 246 1.92 -27.61 9.06
CA TYR A 246 0.94 -27.08 8.11
C TYR A 246 0.38 -25.73 8.57
N SER A 247 0.95 -24.69 8.00
CA SER A 247 0.24 -23.51 7.47
C SER A 247 1.31 -22.62 6.88
N LYS A 248 1.17 -22.25 5.60
CA LYS A 248 1.95 -21.14 5.04
C LYS A 248 1.07 -19.93 4.78
N TRP A 249 -0.21 -20.08 4.44
CA TRP A 249 -1.22 -19.00 4.33
C TRP A 249 -2.62 -19.63 4.42
N ALA A 250 -2.87 -20.46 5.45
CA ALA A 250 -4.07 -21.31 5.53
C ALA A 250 -5.40 -20.54 5.68
#